data_AF-A0A7V9MKC0-F1
#
_entry.id   AF-A0A7V9MKC0-F1
#
_cell.length_a   1.000
_cell.length_b   1.000
_cell.length_c   1.000
_cell.angle_alpha   90.00
_cell.angle_beta   90.00
_cell.angle_gamma   90.00
#
_symmetry.space_group_name_H-M   'P 1'
#
loop_
_entity.id
_entity.type
_entity.pdbx_description
1 polymer ?
#
loop_
_entity_poly.entity_id
_entity_poly.type
_entity_poly.pdbx_seq_one_letter_code
_entity_poly.pdbx_strand_id
1 'polypeptide(L)'
;MKKIIFIIVTSLFIFASCKKEKFPEIDDLTGNWIEQTSNSFKHKLIFEDETMYFFKPSSVDTLSYRLDKKQEVIYLRLKNNPAAGESNHKILINKKKKELTIWGLFIGVNTSETIFKKE
;
A
#
# COMPACT_ATOMS: atom_id res chain seq x y z
N MET A 1 20.42 -48.17 -20.73
CA MET A 1 19.24 -47.46 -20.18
C MET A 1 19.64 -46.66 -18.93
N LYS A 2 20.38 -45.56 -19.08
CA LYS A 2 20.90 -44.75 -17.94
C LYS A 2 21.20 -43.30 -18.38
N LYS A 3 20.29 -42.64 -19.11
CA LYS A 3 20.49 -41.21 -19.49
C LYS A 3 19.22 -40.34 -19.53
N ILE A 4 18.05 -40.88 -19.22
CA ILE A 4 16.77 -40.16 -19.39
C ILE A 4 16.25 -39.55 -18.06
N ILE A 5 16.78 -39.95 -16.91
CA ILE A 5 16.25 -39.51 -15.59
C ILE A 5 16.71 -38.09 -15.22
N PHE A 6 17.72 -37.53 -15.89
CA PHE A 6 18.31 -36.24 -15.48
C PHE A 6 17.57 -34.98 -15.99
N ILE A 7 16.53 -35.14 -16.82
CA ILE A 7 15.83 -33.98 -17.43
C ILE A 7 14.57 -33.57 -16.63
N ILE A 8 14.08 -34.41 -15.71
CA ILE A 8 12.77 -34.18 -15.06
C ILE A 8 12.90 -33.36 -13.76
N VAL A 9 14.11 -33.19 -13.20
CA VAL A 9 14.30 -32.48 -11.92
C VAL A 9 14.54 -30.96 -12.11
N THR A 10 14.74 -30.48 -13.33
CA THR A 10 15.07 -29.07 -13.60
C THR A 10 13.89 -28.17 -13.93
N SER A 11 12.65 -28.68 -14.02
CA SER A 11 11.48 -27.87 -14.40
C SER A 11 10.58 -27.45 -13.23
N LEU A 12 10.92 -27.77 -11.97
CA LEU A 12 10.09 -27.45 -10.80
C LEU A 12 10.45 -26.12 -10.11
N PHE A 13 11.11 -25.20 -10.81
CA PHE A 13 11.44 -23.85 -10.32
C PHE A 13 10.71 -22.74 -11.09
N ILE A 14 9.52 -23.04 -11.63
CA ILE A 14 8.67 -21.98 -12.19
C ILE A 14 7.90 -21.35 -11.03
N PHE A 15 8.58 -20.39 -10.38
CA PHE A 15 7.99 -19.19 -9.80
C PHE A 15 6.53 -19.35 -9.34
N ALA A 16 6.34 -20.02 -8.21
CA ALA A 16 5.24 -19.65 -7.33
C ALA A 16 5.50 -18.20 -6.94
N SER A 17 5.00 -17.27 -7.76
CA SER A 17 4.86 -15.85 -7.45
C SER A 17 3.82 -15.76 -6.34
N CYS A 18 4.22 -16.26 -5.16
CA CYS A 18 3.55 -16.03 -3.91
C CYS A 18 3.46 -14.52 -3.80
N LYS A 19 2.24 -13.96 -3.89
CA LYS A 19 2.02 -12.51 -3.79
C LYS A 19 2.77 -12.03 -2.55
N LYS A 20 3.86 -11.29 -2.77
CA LYS A 20 4.68 -10.72 -1.69
C LYS A 20 3.93 -9.62 -0.95
N GLU A 21 2.96 -9.04 -1.64
CA GLU A 21 2.01 -8.10 -1.10
C GLU A 21 1.06 -8.80 -0.13
N LYS A 22 0.98 -8.25 1.07
CA LYS A 22 0.07 -8.70 2.13
C LYS A 22 -0.72 -7.51 2.64
N PHE A 23 -1.87 -7.76 3.24
CA PHE A 23 -2.55 -6.74 4.02
C PHE A 23 -1.63 -6.29 5.19
N PRO A 24 -1.43 -4.98 5.42
CA PRO A 24 -0.56 -4.47 6.47
C PRO A 24 -1.16 -4.62 7.87
N GLU A 25 -0.30 -4.63 8.88
CA GLU A 25 -0.65 -4.34 10.27
C GLU A 25 -0.34 -2.87 10.61
N ILE A 26 -0.80 -2.35 11.76
CA ILE A 26 -0.57 -0.94 12.15
C ILE A 26 0.93 -0.62 12.20
N ASP A 27 1.72 -1.50 12.82
CA ASP A 27 3.18 -1.34 12.95
C ASP A 27 3.90 -1.31 11.59
N ASP A 28 3.35 -1.98 10.59
CA ASP A 28 3.92 -1.98 9.24
C ASP A 28 3.87 -0.58 8.61
N LEU A 29 2.76 0.12 8.85
CA LEU A 29 2.47 1.44 8.28
C LEU A 29 3.25 2.56 8.98
N THR A 30 3.57 2.41 10.27
CA THR A 30 4.23 3.47 11.04
C THR A 30 5.46 4.05 10.33
N GLY A 31 5.52 5.37 10.20
CA GLY A 31 6.63 6.10 9.57
C GLY A 31 6.28 6.85 8.28
N ASN A 32 7.32 7.24 7.54
CA ASN A 32 7.24 8.11 6.36
C ASN A 32 7.17 7.30 5.06
N TRP A 33 6.28 7.70 4.17
CA TRP A 33 6.07 7.06 2.86
C TRP A 33 6.00 8.10 1.75
N ILE A 34 6.82 7.95 0.72
CA ILE A 34 6.92 8.89 -0.40
C ILE A 34 6.41 8.23 -1.67
N GLU A 35 5.54 8.93 -2.39
CA GLU A 35 4.97 8.47 -3.67
C GLU A 35 6.07 8.16 -4.69
N GLN A 36 5.94 7.01 -5.36
CA GLN A 36 6.81 6.57 -6.44
C GLN A 36 6.20 6.97 -7.79
N THR A 37 6.49 8.20 -8.19
CA THR A 37 6.06 8.78 -9.47
C THR A 37 7.21 9.56 -10.12
N SER A 38 7.11 9.78 -11.43
CA SER A 38 8.01 10.66 -12.19
C SER A 38 7.69 12.14 -12.01
N ASN A 39 6.53 12.48 -11.43
CA ASN A 39 6.16 13.87 -11.13
C ASN A 39 7.10 14.47 -10.06
N SER A 40 7.46 15.75 -10.23
CA SER A 40 8.23 16.51 -9.25
C SER A 40 7.44 16.79 -7.97
N PHE A 41 6.12 16.89 -8.07
CA PHE A 41 5.23 17.09 -6.93
C PHE A 41 4.71 15.74 -6.44
N LYS A 42 5.46 15.16 -5.50
CA LYS A 42 5.13 13.87 -4.90
C LYS A 42 4.29 14.05 -3.66
N HIS A 43 3.34 13.16 -3.46
CA HIS A 43 2.63 13.05 -2.20
C HIS A 43 3.49 12.33 -1.15
N LYS A 44 3.26 12.68 0.12
CA LYS A 44 3.86 12.00 1.27
C LYS A 44 2.78 11.59 2.27
N LEU A 45 2.89 10.39 2.81
CA LEU A 45 2.09 9.91 3.93
C LEU A 45 2.98 9.76 5.15
N ILE A 46 2.50 10.17 6.31
CA ILE A 46 3.12 9.87 7.61
C ILE A 46 2.08 9.19 8.47
N PHE A 47 2.36 7.95 8.86
CA PHE A 47 1.53 7.21 9.80
C PHE A 47 2.15 7.26 11.19
N GLU A 48 1.37 7.68 12.17
CA GLU A 48 1.73 7.75 13.58
C GLU A 48 0.50 7.34 14.40
N ASP A 49 0.61 6.24 15.13
CA ASP A 49 -0.50 5.57 15.81
C ASP A 49 -1.69 5.30 14.87
N GLU A 50 -2.87 5.86 15.15
CA GLU A 50 -4.07 5.78 14.31
C GLU A 50 -4.28 7.05 13.46
N THR A 51 -3.23 7.85 13.29
CA THR A 51 -3.24 9.10 12.53
C THR A 51 -2.43 8.96 11.25
N MET A 52 -2.97 9.44 10.15
CA MET A 52 -2.27 9.60 8.90
C MET A 52 -2.25 11.08 8.49
N TYR A 53 -1.06 11.64 8.31
CA TYR A 53 -0.87 12.95 7.68
C TYR A 53 -0.65 12.76 6.18
N PHE A 54 -1.50 13.36 5.37
CA PHE A 54 -1.43 13.28 3.92
C PHE A 54 -0.98 14.61 3.33
N PHE A 55 0.30 14.69 2.99
CA PHE A 55 0.91 15.85 2.35
C PHE A 55 0.64 15.80 0.84
N LYS A 56 -0.12 16.79 0.38
CA LYS A 56 -0.40 17.08 -1.02
C LYS A 56 0.44 18.29 -1.46
N PRO A 57 0.57 18.55 -2.77
CA PRO A 57 1.38 19.67 -3.26
C PRO A 57 1.00 21.03 -2.66
N SER A 58 -0.27 21.25 -2.30
CA SER A 58 -0.79 22.53 -1.82
C SER A 58 -1.44 22.50 -0.43
N SER A 59 -1.52 21.33 0.22
CA SER A 59 -2.20 21.20 1.51
C SER A 59 -1.75 19.96 2.28
N VAL A 60 -2.14 19.89 3.56
CA VAL A 60 -1.97 18.70 4.40
C VAL A 60 -3.30 18.35 5.01
N ASP A 61 -3.74 17.11 4.80
CA ASP A 61 -4.90 16.57 5.51
C ASP A 61 -4.42 15.77 6.73
N THR A 62 -5.15 15.90 7.83
CA THR A 62 -4.97 15.02 9.00
C THR A 62 -6.14 14.06 9.07
N LEU A 63 -5.85 12.77 8.92
CA LEU A 63 -6.83 11.71 8.82
C LEU A 63 -6.69 10.76 10.01
N SER A 64 -7.80 10.32 10.59
CA SER A 64 -7.80 9.08 11.38
C SER A 64 -7.92 7.90 10.42
N TYR A 65 -7.28 6.79 10.73
CA TYR A 65 -7.41 5.58 9.93
C TYR A 65 -7.69 4.33 10.77
N ARG A 66 -8.32 3.35 10.14
CA ARG A 66 -8.48 1.99 10.68
C ARG A 66 -8.33 0.97 9.56
N LEU A 67 -7.81 -0.21 9.92
CA LEU A 67 -7.60 -1.31 8.98
C LEU A 67 -8.70 -2.36 9.13
N ASP A 68 -9.27 -2.80 8.01
CA ASP A 68 -10.18 -3.94 7.97
C ASP A 68 -9.57 -5.06 7.12
N LYS A 69 -8.99 -6.05 7.81
CA LYS A 69 -8.34 -7.21 7.19
C LYS A 69 -9.33 -8.11 6.45
N LYS A 70 -10.59 -8.15 6.85
CA LYS A 70 -11.61 -8.99 6.18
C LYS A 70 -11.95 -8.42 4.81
N GLN A 71 -11.98 -7.10 4.69
CA GLN A 71 -12.24 -6.39 3.43
C GLN A 71 -10.96 -6.02 2.67
N GLU A 72 -9.79 -6.17 3.28
CA GLU A 72 -8.48 -5.73 2.76
C GLU A 72 -8.43 -4.23 2.45
N VAL A 73 -9.06 -3.40 3.28
CA VAL A 73 -9.11 -1.93 3.11
C VAL A 73 -8.55 -1.16 4.30
N ILE A 74 -8.03 0.04 4.00
CA ILE A 74 -7.87 1.12 4.95
C ILE A 74 -9.08 2.05 4.84
N TYR A 75 -9.64 2.40 5.98
CA TYR A 75 -10.67 3.42 6.09
C TYR A 75 -10.03 4.73 6.56
N LEU A 76 -10.38 5.84 5.92
CA LEU A 76 -9.83 7.17 6.18
C LEU A 76 -10.94 8.16 6.49
N ARG A 77 -10.77 8.95 7.55
CA ARG A 77 -11.71 10.01 7.94
C ARG A 77 -10.96 11.28 8.31
N LEU A 78 -11.42 12.43 7.82
CA LEU A 78 -10.85 13.74 8.17
C LEU A 78 -11.08 14.05 9.65
N LYS A 79 -10.00 14.30 10.39
CA LYS A 79 -10.11 14.67 11.82
C LYS A 79 -10.72 16.06 12.03
N ASN A 80 -10.45 16.99 11.11
CA ASN A 80 -10.96 18.35 11.17
C ASN A 80 -12.39 18.51 10.63
N ASN A 81 -12.93 17.49 9.94
CA ASN A 81 -14.31 17.48 9.48
C ASN A 81 -14.91 16.06 9.51
N PRO A 82 -15.26 15.53 10.70
CA PRO A 82 -15.81 14.19 10.83
C PRO A 82 -17.14 13.97 10.09
N ALA A 83 -17.89 15.04 9.81
CA ALA A 83 -19.16 14.99 9.08
C ALA A 83 -18.98 14.66 7.57
N ALA A 84 -17.76 14.79 7.03
CA ALA A 84 -17.45 14.46 5.63
C ALA A 84 -17.53 12.96 5.32
N GLY A 85 -17.74 12.10 6.33
CA GLY A 85 -17.81 10.66 6.17
C GLY A 85 -16.43 9.99 6.13
N GLU A 86 -16.42 8.72 5.76
CA GLU A 86 -15.24 7.87 5.68
C GLU A 86 -15.08 7.38 4.24
N SER A 87 -13.85 7.41 3.72
CA SER A 87 -13.51 6.74 2.46
C SER A 87 -12.83 5.41 2.76
N ASN A 88 -12.95 4.45 1.84
CA ASN A 88 -12.25 3.17 1.92
C ASN A 88 -11.36 2.97 0.70
N HIS A 89 -10.21 2.36 0.93
CA HIS A 89 -9.21 2.14 -0.09
C HIS A 89 -8.60 0.77 0.11
N LYS A 90 -8.47 -0.01 -0.96
CA LYS A 90 -7.65 -1.22 -0.88
C LYS A 90 -6.22 -0.84 -0.51
N ILE A 91 -5.58 -1.64 0.32
CA ILE A 91 -4.21 -1.39 0.78
C ILE A 91 -3.42 -2.69 0.84
N LEU A 92 -2.19 -2.68 0.32
CA LEU A 92 -1.26 -3.80 0.39
C LEU A 92 0.15 -3.29 0.67
N ILE A 93 0.93 -4.08 1.41
CA ILE A 93 2.33 -3.80 1.69
C ILE A 93 3.23 -4.91 1.17
N ASN A 94 4.33 -4.53 0.52
CA ASN A 94 5.46 -5.39 0.21
C ASN A 94 6.61 -5.08 1.17
N LYS A 95 6.66 -5.80 2.30
CA LYS A 95 7.66 -5.56 3.36
C LYS A 95 9.11 -5.67 2.86
N LYS A 96 9.38 -6.58 1.90
CA LYS A 96 10.73 -6.77 1.35
C LYS A 96 11.20 -5.57 0.53
N LYS A 97 10.31 -4.98 -0.26
CA LYS A 97 10.62 -3.80 -1.08
C LYS A 97 10.40 -2.48 -0.33
N LYS A 98 9.80 -2.53 0.86
CA LYS A 98 9.32 -1.37 1.61
C LYS A 98 8.36 -0.51 0.77
N GLU A 99 7.46 -1.18 0.06
CA GLU A 99 6.46 -0.54 -0.80
C GLU A 99 5.07 -0.69 -0.19
N LEU A 100 4.31 0.40 -0.20
CA LEU A 100 2.91 0.46 0.20
C LEU A 100 2.08 0.85 -1.02
N THR A 101 1.08 0.05 -1.33
CA THR A 101 0.19 0.32 -2.45
C THR A 101 -1.21 0.63 -1.92
N ILE A 102 -1.77 1.76 -2.34
CA ILE A 102 -3.13 2.19 -2.01
C ILE A 102 -3.89 2.45 -3.31
N TRP A 103 -5.10 1.90 -3.44
CA TRP A 103 -5.94 2.11 -4.62
C TRP A 103 -6.99 3.19 -4.39
N GLY A 104 -7.20 4.03 -5.41
CA GLY A 104 -8.24 5.04 -5.42
C GLY A 104 -8.07 6.14 -4.38
N LEU A 105 -6.83 6.40 -3.92
CA LEU A 105 -6.54 7.41 -2.89
C LEU A 105 -6.90 8.83 -3.34
N PHE A 106 -6.85 9.09 -4.66
CA PHE A 106 -7.16 10.40 -5.25
C PHE A 106 -8.56 10.42 -5.85
N ILE A 107 -9.29 11.50 -5.58
CA ILE A 107 -10.66 11.73 -6.08
C ILE A 107 -10.64 11.70 -7.61
N GLY A 108 -11.54 10.90 -8.19
CA GLY A 108 -11.76 10.83 -9.64
C GLY A 108 -11.20 9.57 -10.31
N VAL A 109 -10.42 8.73 -9.62
CA VAL A 109 -9.88 7.50 -10.21
C VAL A 109 -9.90 6.34 -9.20
N ASN A 110 -11.09 5.81 -8.90
CA ASN A 110 -11.32 4.74 -7.92
C ASN A 110 -10.56 3.42 -8.21
N THR A 111 -9.95 3.31 -9.39
CA THR A 111 -9.15 2.14 -9.82
C THR A 111 -7.65 2.43 -9.92
N SER A 112 -7.22 3.68 -9.72
CA SER A 112 -5.80 4.03 -9.82
C SER A 112 -5.00 3.42 -8.68
N GLU A 113 -3.85 2.85 -9.02
CA GLU A 113 -2.88 2.37 -8.04
C GLU A 113 -1.90 3.50 -7.70
N THR A 114 -1.65 3.74 -6.42
CA THR A 114 -0.59 4.64 -5.97
C THR A 114 0.39 3.87 -5.10
N ILE A 115 1.66 3.86 -5.51
CA ILE A 115 2.74 3.17 -4.82
C ILE A 115 3.54 4.20 -4.03
N PHE A 116 3.79 3.92 -2.77
CA PHE A 116 4.65 4.68 -1.89
C PHE A 116 5.82 3.82 -1.42
N LYS A 117 6.98 4.44 -1.16
CA LYS A 117 8.15 3.76 -0.62
C LYS A 117 8.49 4.33 0.74
N LYS A 118 8.82 3.45 1.69
CA LYS A 118 9.22 3.84 3.04
C LYS A 118 10.59 4.54 2.98
N GLU A 119 10.67 5.71 3.61
CA GLU A 119 11.92 6.47 3.81
C GLU A 119 12.81 5.80 4.88
#